data_AF-A0A6C0EAY1-F1
#
_entry.id   AF-A0A6C0EAY1-F1
#
_cell.length_a   1.000
_cell.length_b   1.000
_cell.length_c   1.000
_cell.angle_alpha   90.00
_cell.angle_beta   90.00
_cell.angle_gamma   90.00
#
_symmetry.space_group_name_H-M   'P 1'
#
loop_
_entity.id
_entity.type
_entity.pdbx_description
1 polymer ?
#
loop_
_entity_poly.entity_id
_entity_poly.type
_entity_poly.pdbx_seq_one_letter_code
_entity_poly.pdbx_strand_id
1 'polypeptide(L)'
;MDPLFIFAFILMLLLFKLPNVEDDNYIRHKLGLFMGIFLFSFALQILKKLRSNCQMRTQKLLYNALKFATAGILGYSIFTDLVHMESTKGFFEDLEFSTKRKVLMISLIVSSFIALVEVTELVLLDDRNNCGTVTVNDKN
;
A
#
# COMPACT_ATOMS: atom_id res chain seq x y z
N MET A 1 -4.19 0.38 -8.23
CA MET A 1 -2.73 0.60 -8.24
C MET A 1 -2.11 -0.76 -8.49
N ASP A 2 -1.16 -0.91 -9.41
CA ASP A 2 -0.71 -2.24 -9.81
C ASP A 2 -0.11 -3.01 -8.60
N PRO A 3 -0.72 -4.11 -8.12
CA PRO A 3 -0.33 -4.74 -6.86
C PRO A 3 1.13 -5.21 -6.82
N LEU A 4 1.65 -5.63 -7.99
CA LEU A 4 3.05 -6.00 -8.16
C LEU A 4 4.01 -4.83 -7.90
N PHE A 5 3.65 -3.60 -8.30
CA PHE A 5 4.45 -2.41 -8.03
C PHE A 5 4.44 -2.05 -6.55
N ILE A 6 3.29 -2.20 -5.88
CA ILE A 6 3.19 -2.02 -4.43
C ILE A 6 4.08 -3.03 -3.69
N PHE A 7 3.99 -4.31 -4.07
CA PHE A 7 4.81 -5.36 -3.50
C PHE A 7 6.31 -5.06 -3.66
N ALA A 8 6.75 -4.77 -4.88
CA ALA A 8 8.15 -4.44 -5.16
C ALA A 8 8.62 -3.21 -4.38
N PHE A 9 7.77 -2.17 -4.29
CA PHE A 9 8.09 -0.97 -3.52
C PHE A 9 8.24 -1.25 -2.03
N ILE A 10 7.29 -1.97 -1.40
CA ILE A 10 7.35 -2.31 0.02
C ILE A 10 8.57 -3.18 0.31
N LEU A 11 8.85 -4.16 -0.56
CA LEU A 11 10.01 -5.02 -0.45
C LEU A 11 11.31 -4.20 -0.47
N MET A 12 11.46 -3.29 -1.44
CA MET A 12 12.62 -2.40 -1.52
C MET A 12 12.74 -1.50 -0.29
N LEU A 13 11.64 -0.87 0.12
CA LEU A 13 11.57 0.01 1.28
C LEU A 13 12.04 -0.69 2.57
N LEU A 14 11.64 -1.95 2.77
CA LEU A 14 12.07 -2.77 3.90
C LEU A 14 13.51 -3.29 3.76
N LEU A 15 13.97 -3.62 2.55
CA LEU A 15 15.36 -4.00 2.29
C LEU A 15 16.33 -2.85 2.59
N PHE A 16 15.92 -1.60 2.34
CA PHE A 16 16.67 -0.39 2.72
C PHE A 16 16.54 -0.03 4.20
N LYS A 17 15.85 -0.84 5.02
CA LYS A 17 15.60 -0.60 6.45
C LYS A 17 14.82 0.71 6.72
N LEU A 18 13.86 1.04 5.87
CA LEU A 18 13.04 2.26 5.97
C LEU A 18 11.54 1.95 6.09
N PRO A 19 11.06 1.30 7.17
CA PRO A 19 11.62 1.34 8.52
C PRO A 19 12.44 0.09 8.87
N ASN A 20 13.28 0.21 9.90
CA ASN A 20 14.14 -0.89 10.36
C ASN A 20 13.35 -1.92 11.19
N VAL A 21 12.74 -2.89 10.52
CA VAL A 21 11.91 -3.93 11.16
C VAL A 21 12.65 -4.89 12.10
N GLU A 22 13.95 -4.69 12.31
CA GLU A 22 14.78 -5.40 13.29
C GLU A 22 14.70 -4.77 14.69
N ASP A 23 14.30 -3.49 14.81
CA ASP A 23 14.11 -2.86 16.11
C ASP A 23 12.72 -3.14 16.71
N ASP A 24 12.55 -2.94 18.01
CA ASP A 24 11.27 -3.22 18.70
C ASP A 24 10.29 -2.03 18.63
N ASN A 25 10.55 -1.02 17.80
CA ASN A 25 9.72 0.17 17.70
C ASN A 25 8.62 0.01 16.64
N TYR A 26 7.60 -0.78 16.98
CA TYR A 26 6.45 -1.04 16.13
C TYR A 26 5.71 0.23 15.68
N ILE A 27 5.69 1.29 16.50
CA ILE A 27 5.07 2.57 16.15
C ILE A 27 5.84 3.24 15.00
N ARG A 28 7.17 3.27 15.10
CA ARG A 28 8.04 3.79 14.04
C ARG A 28 7.89 2.98 12.76
N HIS A 29 7.69 1.67 12.86
CA HIS A 29 7.45 0.84 11.68
C HIS A 29 6.16 1.21 10.97
N LYS A 30 5.06 1.34 11.73
CA LYS A 30 3.76 1.73 11.18
C LYS A 30 3.82 3.10 10.51
N LEU A 31 4.45 4.08 11.15
CA LEU A 31 4.60 5.43 10.59
C LEU A 31 5.50 5.45 9.34
N GLY A 32 6.62 4.72 9.36
CA GLY A 32 7.53 4.63 8.20
C GLY A 32 6.84 4.00 6.99
N LEU A 33 6.15 2.88 7.19
CA LEU A 33 5.37 2.23 6.14
C LEU A 33 4.25 3.13 5.63
N PHE A 34 3.52 3.80 6.52
CA PHE A 34 2.46 4.72 6.14
C PHE A 34 2.97 5.84 5.23
N MET A 35 4.01 6.56 5.68
CA MET A 35 4.55 7.68 4.93
C MET A 35 5.14 7.22 3.59
N GLY A 36 5.85 6.09 3.58
CA GLY A 36 6.40 5.53 2.35
C GLY A 36 5.32 5.15 1.33
N ILE A 37 4.30 4.39 1.76
CA ILE A 37 3.19 3.96 0.88
C ILE A 37 2.37 5.17 0.44
N PHE A 38 2.10 6.11 1.34
CA PHE A 38 1.36 7.34 1.03
C PHE A 38 2.06 8.15 -0.06
N LEU A 39 3.35 8.49 0.13
CA LEU A 39 4.11 9.30 -0.82
C LEU A 39 4.26 8.59 -2.16
N PHE A 40 4.56 7.29 -2.16
CA PHE A 40 4.69 6.51 -3.38
C PHE A 40 3.36 6.41 -4.14
N SER A 41 2.26 6.13 -3.43
CA SER A 41 0.93 6.06 -4.04
C SER A 41 0.50 7.41 -4.61
N PHE A 42 0.73 8.50 -3.86
CA PHE A 42 0.42 9.85 -4.32
C PHE A 42 1.23 10.23 -5.56
N ALA A 43 2.54 9.96 -5.57
CA ALA A 43 3.41 10.21 -6.72
C ALA A 43 2.98 9.41 -7.96
N LEU A 44 2.70 8.12 -7.81
CA LEU A 44 2.21 7.29 -8.92
C LEU A 44 0.89 7.80 -9.48
N GLN A 45 -0.03 8.24 -8.63
CA GLN A 45 -1.32 8.77 -9.09
C GLN A 45 -1.17 10.11 -9.81
N ILE A 46 -0.25 10.98 -9.37
CA ILE A 46 0.11 12.20 -10.11
C ILE A 46 0.72 11.85 -11.47
N LEU A 47 1.66 10.91 -11.54
CA LEU A 47 2.27 10.49 -12.79
C LEU A 47 1.23 9.90 -13.76
N LYS A 48 0.29 9.09 -13.26
CA LYS A 48 -0.82 8.56 -14.06
C LYS A 48 -1.71 9.70 -14.59
N LYS A 49 -2.04 10.68 -13.76
CA LYS A 49 -2.80 11.88 -14.15
C LYS A 49 -2.11 12.67 -15.26
N LEU A 50 -0.80 12.90 -15.12
CA LEU A 50 0.01 13.61 -16.13
C LEU A 50 0.07 12.85 -17.46
N ARG A 51 0.17 11.52 -17.42
CA ARG A 51 0.21 10.68 -18.62
C ARG A 51 -1.13 10.60 -19.36
N SER A 52 -2.25 10.59 -18.63
CA SER A 52 -3.58 10.33 -19.22
C SER A 52 -4.37 11.60 -19.59
N ASN A 53 -3.83 12.81 -19.36
CA ASN A 53 -4.53 14.10 -19.54
C ASN A 53 -5.90 14.18 -18.85
N CYS A 54 -6.20 13.29 -17.91
CA CYS A 54 -7.50 13.23 -17.25
C CYS A 54 -7.52 14.20 -16.06
N GLN A 55 -8.54 15.05 -15.97
CA GLN A 55 -8.72 15.94 -14.82
C GLN A 55 -9.28 15.18 -13.61
N MET A 56 -8.45 14.35 -12.97
CA MET A 56 -8.78 13.82 -11.65
C MET A 56 -8.74 14.94 -10.61
N ARG A 57 -9.82 15.06 -9.82
CA ARG A 57 -9.86 15.96 -8.66
C ARG A 57 -8.75 15.59 -7.68
N THR A 58 -7.99 16.58 -7.22
CA THR A 58 -6.87 16.37 -6.26
C THR A 58 -7.31 15.70 -4.97
N GLN A 59 -8.54 15.97 -4.51
CA GLN A 59 -9.15 15.31 -3.36
C GLN A 59 -9.25 13.79 -3.53
N LYS A 60 -9.60 13.29 -4.73
CA LYS A 60 -9.70 11.84 -5.00
C LYS A 60 -8.31 11.19 -4.99
N LEU A 61 -7.28 11.90 -5.49
CA LEU A 61 -5.89 11.42 -5.43
C LEU A 61 -5.41 11.27 -3.99
N LEU A 62 -5.66 12.31 -3.17
CA LEU A 62 -5.30 12.31 -1.75
C LEU A 62 -6.03 11.21 -0.99
N TYR A 63 -7.34 11.07 -1.22
CA TYR A 63 -8.16 10.03 -0.60
C TYR A 63 -7.64 8.63 -0.93
N ASN A 64 -7.34 8.36 -2.20
CA ASN A 64 -6.79 7.08 -2.63
C ASN A 64 -5.41 6.80 -2.02
N ALA A 65 -4.52 7.80 -1.99
CA ALA A 65 -3.21 7.65 -1.37
C ALA A 65 -3.33 7.34 0.13
N LEU A 66 -4.21 8.04 0.84
CA LEU A 66 -4.49 7.81 2.25
C LEU A 66 -5.07 6.41 2.49
N LYS A 67 -6.06 6.00 1.67
CA LYS A 67 -6.67 4.67 1.70
C LYS A 67 -5.61 3.56 1.60
N PHE A 68 -4.72 3.65 0.62
CA PHE A 68 -3.66 2.64 0.43
C PHE A 68 -2.64 2.65 1.56
N ALA A 69 -2.27 3.82 2.08
CA ALA A 69 -1.35 3.92 3.21
C ALA A 69 -1.96 3.31 4.49
N THR A 70 -3.23 3.60 4.77
CA THR A 70 -3.96 3.01 5.90
C THR A 70 -4.11 1.50 5.76
N ALA A 71 -4.49 1.01 4.56
CA ALA A 71 -4.52 -0.42 4.29
C ALA A 71 -3.14 -1.08 4.51
N GLY A 72 -2.06 -0.39 4.14
CA GLY A 72 -0.70 -0.84 4.40
C GLY A 72 -0.39 -1.03 5.90
N ILE A 73 -0.75 -0.05 6.75
CA ILE A 73 -0.60 -0.16 8.21
C ILE A 73 -1.43 -1.32 8.76
N LEU A 74 -2.67 -1.48 8.28
CA LEU A 74 -3.56 -2.56 8.73
C LEU A 74 -2.96 -3.92 8.38
N GLY A 75 -2.47 -4.10 7.16
CA GLY A 75 -1.76 -5.32 6.75
C GLY A 75 -0.52 -5.59 7.62
N TYR A 76 0.25 -4.57 7.96
CA TYR A 76 1.39 -4.72 8.87
C TYR A 76 0.94 -5.08 10.30
N SER A 77 -0.18 -4.53 10.77
CA SER A 77 -0.74 -4.85 12.08
C SER A 77 -1.22 -6.31 12.14
N ILE A 78 -1.84 -6.80 11.08
CA ILE A 78 -2.20 -8.23 10.95
C ILE A 78 -0.94 -9.09 11.04
N PHE A 79 0.14 -8.72 10.36
CA PHE A 79 1.40 -9.45 10.49
C PHE A 79 1.92 -9.45 11.93
N THR A 80 1.95 -8.29 12.61
CA THR A 80 2.43 -8.25 13.99
C THR A 80 1.57 -9.11 14.91
N ASP A 81 0.25 -9.11 14.73
CA ASP A 81 -0.66 -9.88 15.55
C ASP A 81 -0.48 -11.40 15.31
N LEU A 82 -0.31 -11.81 14.04
CA LEU A 82 -0.01 -13.20 13.68
C LEU A 82 1.31 -13.70 14.27
N VAL A 83 2.33 -12.84 14.37
CA VAL A 83 3.61 -13.22 14.97
C VAL A 83 3.50 -13.43 16.49
N HIS A 84 2.61 -12.69 17.17
CA HIS A 84 2.46 -12.76 18.64
C HIS A 84 1.41 -13.77 19.10
N MET A 85 0.53 -14.24 18.21
CA MET A 85 -0.54 -15.17 18.57
C MET A 85 0.00 -16.59 18.79
N GLU A 86 -0.35 -17.21 19.93
CA GLU A 86 0.18 -18.52 20.34
C GLU A 86 -0.06 -19.64 19.30
N SER A 87 -1.22 -19.62 18.64
CA SER A 87 -1.61 -20.60 17.62
C SER A 87 -0.72 -20.57 16.37
N THR A 88 -0.21 -19.39 16.01
CA THR A 88 0.64 -19.20 14.82
C THR A 88 2.12 -19.10 15.16
N LYS A 89 2.46 -18.90 16.45
CA LYS A 89 3.83 -18.74 16.94
C LYS A 89 4.76 -19.85 16.48
N GLY A 90 4.35 -21.13 16.54
CA GLY A 90 5.16 -22.26 16.08
C GLY A 90 5.53 -22.18 14.60
N PHE A 91 4.61 -21.74 13.74
CA PHE A 91 4.90 -21.53 12.31
C PHE A 91 5.94 -20.42 12.11
N PHE A 92 5.87 -19.35 12.90
CA PHE A 92 6.82 -18.24 12.81
C PHE A 92 8.15 -18.52 13.54
N GLU A 93 8.19 -19.41 14.54
CA GLU A 93 9.41 -19.82 15.25
C GLU A 93 10.20 -20.88 14.49
N ASP A 94 9.54 -21.87 13.87
CA ASP A 94 10.19 -22.90 13.04
C ASP A 94 10.80 -22.31 11.76
N LEU A 95 10.25 -21.20 11.31
CA LEU A 95 10.88 -20.32 10.33
C LEU A 95 11.92 -19.46 11.04
N GLU A 96 13.11 -19.99 11.36
CA GLU A 96 14.24 -19.17 11.84
C GLU A 96 14.37 -17.91 10.95
N PHE A 97 13.91 -16.77 11.45
CA PHE A 97 13.67 -15.58 10.65
C PHE A 97 15.00 -14.91 10.36
N SER A 98 15.70 -15.39 9.33
CA SER A 98 16.64 -14.51 8.63
C SER A 98 15.90 -13.21 8.28
N THR A 99 16.50 -12.05 8.53
CA THR A 99 15.90 -10.72 8.28
C THR A 99 15.21 -10.67 6.91
N LYS A 100 15.82 -11.30 5.90
CA LYS A 100 15.32 -11.38 4.52
C LYS A 100 13.94 -12.06 4.43
N ARG A 101 13.71 -13.17 5.13
CA ARG A 101 12.41 -13.84 5.15
C ARG A 101 11.34 -13.01 5.85
N LYS A 102 11.71 -12.28 6.92
CA LYS A 102 10.82 -11.36 7.64
C LYS A 102 10.33 -10.25 6.73
N VAL A 103 11.27 -9.60 6.06
CA VAL A 103 11.01 -8.56 5.07
C VAL A 103 10.10 -9.08 3.94
N LEU A 104 10.37 -10.28 3.43
CA LEU A 104 9.56 -10.91 2.38
C LEU A 104 8.13 -11.18 2.86
N MET A 105 7.94 -11.79 4.04
CA MET A 105 6.60 -12.05 4.58
C MET A 105 5.80 -10.78 4.85
N ILE A 106 6.44 -9.76 5.45
CA ILE A 106 5.80 -8.46 5.66
C ILE A 106 5.34 -7.89 4.32
N SER A 107 6.23 -7.87 3.31
CA SER A 107 5.88 -7.33 1.99
C SER A 107 4.72 -8.08 1.33
N LEU A 108 4.67 -9.41 1.49
CA LEU A 108 3.61 -10.26 0.95
C LEU A 108 2.27 -10.01 1.64
N ILE A 109 2.24 -9.96 2.98
CA ILE A 109 1.01 -9.73 3.75
C ILE A 109 0.48 -8.30 3.54
N VAL A 110 1.36 -7.30 3.55
CA VAL A 110 0.95 -5.90 3.36
C VAL A 110 0.41 -5.69 1.93
N SER A 111 1.11 -6.20 0.92
CA SER A 111 0.66 -6.06 -0.47
C SER A 111 -0.61 -6.86 -0.78
N SER A 112 -0.77 -8.08 -0.22
CA SER A 112 -1.99 -8.87 -0.39
C SER A 112 -3.19 -8.18 0.27
N PHE A 113 -3.01 -7.58 1.44
CA PHE A 113 -4.07 -6.82 2.12
C PHE A 113 -4.47 -5.58 1.32
N ILE A 114 -3.51 -4.82 0.78
CA ILE A 114 -3.80 -3.68 -0.10
C ILE A 114 -4.56 -4.15 -1.36
N ALA A 115 -4.13 -5.25 -1.98
CA ALA A 115 -4.80 -5.81 -3.15
C ALA A 115 -6.24 -6.23 -2.83
N LEU A 116 -6.48 -6.83 -1.66
CA LEU A 116 -7.81 -7.22 -1.21
C LEU A 116 -8.73 -6.01 -1.04
N VAL A 117 -8.22 -4.91 -0.47
CA VAL A 117 -8.98 -3.64 -0.36
C VAL A 117 -9.34 -3.11 -1.75
N GLU A 118 -8.40 -3.14 -2.71
CA GLU A 118 -8.65 -2.70 -4.08
C GLU A 118 -9.67 -3.59 -4.81
N VAL A 119 -9.58 -4.91 -4.67
CA VAL A 119 -10.54 -5.85 -5.25
C VAL A 119 -11.93 -5.64 -4.65
N THR A 120 -12.03 -5.43 -3.33
CA THR A 120 -13.31 -5.17 -2.66
C THR A 120 -13.97 -3.90 -3.20
N GLU A 121 -13.19 -2.85 -3.45
CA GLU A 121 -13.68 -1.61 -4.05
C GLU A 121 -14.19 -1.82 -5.48
N LEU A 122 -13.45 -2.56 -6.31
CA LEU A 122 -13.85 -2.88 -7.68
C LEU A 122 -15.14 -3.71 -7.75
N VAL A 123 -15.34 -4.61 -6.78
CA VAL A 123 -16.54 -5.45 -6.71
C VAL A 123 -17.76 -4.68 -6.18
N LEU A 124 -17.57 -3.77 -5.22
CA LEU A 124 -18.66 -3.07 -4.55
C LEU A 124 -19.04 -1.73 -5.19
N LEU A 125 -18.10 -1.06 -5.89
CA LEU A 125 -18.31 0.24 -6.51
C LEU A 125 -18.12 0.13 -8.03
N ASP A 126 -19.22 0.13 -8.79
CA ASP A 126 -19.20 0.24 -10.26
C ASP A 126 -18.81 1.69 -10.64
N ASP A 127 -17.52 1.94 -10.77
CA ASP A 127 -16.96 3.29 -10.97
C ASP A 127 -17.02 3.71 -12.47
N ARG A 128 -18.23 3.85 -13.03
CA ARG A 128 -18.44 4.20 -14.45
C ARG A 128 -18.06 5.63 -14.85
N ASN A 129 -17.71 6.54 -13.94
CA ASN A 129 -17.61 7.99 -14.24
C ASN A 129 -16.29 8.67 -13.81
N ASN A 130 -15.14 8.03 -14.03
CA ASN A 130 -13.86 8.52 -13.49
C ASN A 130 -13.01 9.45 -14.36
N CYS A 131 -13.39 9.68 -15.61
CA CYS A 131 -12.85 10.81 -16.38
C CYS A 131 -14.02 11.61 -16.92
N GLY A 132 -14.28 12.77 -16.32
CA GLY A 132 -15.15 13.75 -16.92
C GLY A 132 -14.54 14.20 -18.24
N THR A 133 -15.15 13.83 -19.35
CA THR A 133 -14.83 14.40 -20.66
C THR A 133 -15.14 15.89 -20.59
N VAL A 134 -14.09 16.72 -20.59
CA VAL A 134 -14.25 18.16 -20.82
C VAL A 134 -14.69 18.30 -22.27
N THR A 135 -15.97 18.60 -22.50
CA THR A 135 -16.37 19.22 -23.76
C THR A 135 -15.69 20.58 -23.79
N VAL A 136 -14.62 20.70 -24.57
CA VAL A 136 -14.04 21.99 -24.92
C VAL A 136 -15.13 22.75 -25.66
N ASN A 137 -15.81 23.67 -24.95
CA ASN A 137 -16.63 24.66 -25.60
C ASN A 137 -15.67 25.64 -26.27
N ASP A 138 -15.28 25.32 -27.51
CA ASP A 138 -14.78 26.31 -28.46
C ASP A 138 -15.93 27.28 -28.73
N LYS A 139 -15.98 28.37 -27.97
CA LYS A 139 -16.73 29.56 -28.33
C LYS A 139 -15.71 30.62 -28.76
N ASN A 140 -15.41 30.59 -30.06
CA ASN A 140 -15.03 31.79 -30.82
C ASN A 140 -16.27 32.68 -30.99
#